data_AF-A0A1A8KB64-F1
#
_entry.id   AF-A0A1A8KB64-F1
#
_cell.length_a   1.000
_cell.length_b   1.000
_cell.length_c   1.000
_cell.angle_alpha   90.00
_cell.angle_beta   90.00
_cell.angle_gamma   90.00
#
_symmetry.space_group_name_H-M   'P 1'
#
loop_
_entity.id
_entity.type
_entity.pdbx_description
1 polymer ?
#
loop_
_entity_poly.entity_id
_entity_poly.type
_entity_poly.pdbx_seq_one_letter_code
_entity_poly.pdbx_strand_id
1 'polypeptide(L)'
;SVINFNCRSLNSNFVKIIQCLKQSNHQFTVIAISETWLQEGRISMFQIEGYNMFFTSRDCQTVGVWLCILIKTSKVDWWVILH
;
A
#
# COMPACT_ATOMS: atom_id res chain seq x y z
N SER A 1 6.17 -3.13 -12.14
CA SER A 1 4.80 -3.62 -12.34
C SER A 1 3.85 -2.94 -11.36
N VAL A 2 2.66 -2.54 -11.80
CA VAL A 2 1.71 -1.75 -10.99
C VAL A 2 0.38 -2.50 -10.86
N ILE A 3 -0.23 -2.47 -9.67
CA ILE A 3 -1.60 -2.94 -9.43
C ILE A 3 -2.41 -1.87 -8.71
N ASN A 4 -3.70 -1.78 -9.01
CA ASN A 4 -4.62 -0.86 -8.37
C ASN A 4 -5.83 -1.61 -7.77
N PHE A 5 -6.17 -1.30 -6.52
CA PHE A 5 -7.37 -1.80 -5.83
C PHE A 5 -8.28 -0.64 -5.43
N ASN A 6 -9.50 -0.63 -5.93
CA ASN A 6 -10.56 0.13 -5.27
C ASN A 6 -11.10 -0.72 -4.12
N CYS A 7 -10.70 -0.43 -2.88
CA CYS A 7 -10.98 -1.31 -1.75
C CYS A 7 -12.27 -0.98 -0.99
N ARG A 8 -12.87 0.20 -1.25
CA ARG A 8 -14.09 0.74 -0.60
C ARG A 8 -14.05 0.86 0.93
N SER A 9 -13.07 0.26 1.59
CA SER A 9 -12.77 0.32 3.02
C SER A 9 -11.54 -0.54 3.21
N LEU A 10 -10.39 0.08 3.50
CA LEU A 10 -9.16 -0.67 3.74
C LEU A 10 -9.30 -1.51 5.01
N ASN A 11 -9.95 -0.96 6.04
CA ASN A 11 -10.19 -1.67 7.29
C ASN A 11 -10.91 -3.02 7.10
N SER A 12 -11.91 -3.06 6.20
CA SER A 12 -12.70 -4.28 5.96
C SER A 12 -12.06 -5.24 4.96
N ASN A 13 -11.15 -4.76 4.10
CA ASN A 13 -10.66 -5.53 2.95
C ASN A 13 -9.14 -5.75 2.93
N PHE A 14 -8.38 -5.21 3.89
CA PHE A 14 -6.93 -5.33 3.93
C PHE A 14 -6.46 -6.79 3.84
N VAL A 15 -7.02 -7.68 4.68
CA VAL A 15 -6.65 -9.11 4.68
C VAL A 15 -6.86 -9.76 3.31
N LYS A 16 -7.96 -9.43 2.62
CA LYS A 16 -8.27 -9.95 1.29
C LYS A 16 -7.28 -9.45 0.25
N ILE A 17 -6.90 -8.17 0.32
CA ILE A 17 -5.88 -7.58 -0.57
C ILE A 17 -4.54 -8.28 -0.37
N ILE A 18 -4.11 -8.50 0.88
CA ILE A 18 -2.85 -9.21 1.18
C ILE A 18 -2.89 -10.65 0.66
N GLN A 19 -4.00 -11.36 0.85
CA GLN A 19 -4.16 -12.72 0.31
C GLN A 19 -4.08 -12.73 -1.21
N CYS A 20 -4.75 -11.80 -1.89
CA CYS A 20 -4.70 -11.66 -3.34
C CYS A 20 -3.27 -11.39 -3.84
N LEU A 21 -2.56 -10.46 -3.20
CA LEU A 21 -1.16 -10.16 -3.54
C LEU A 21 -0.26 -11.41 -3.37
N LYS A 22 -0.42 -12.15 -2.28
CA LYS A 22 0.33 -13.40 -2.04
C LYS A 22 0.03 -14.49 -3.07
N GLN A 23 -1.23 -14.61 -3.49
CA GLN A 23 -1.67 -15.60 -4.48
C GLN A 23 -1.30 -15.25 -5.92
N SER A 24 -1.05 -13.97 -6.22
CA SER A 24 -0.74 -13.53 -7.58
C SER A 24 0.57 -14.08 -8.15
N ASN A 25 1.40 -14.76 -7.33
CA ASN A 25 2.74 -15.27 -7.65
C ASN A 25 3.65 -14.22 -8.34
N HIS A 26 3.33 -12.94 -8.13
CA HIS A 26 3.97 -11.80 -8.77
C HIS A 26 4.21 -10.71 -7.75
N GLN A 27 5.40 -10.10 -7.80
CA GLN A 27 5.71 -8.96 -6.94
C GLN A 27 5.47 -7.66 -7.70
N PHE A 28 4.56 -6.85 -7.18
CA PHE A 28 4.28 -5.53 -7.72
C PHE A 28 5.31 -4.53 -7.19
N THR A 29 5.80 -3.63 -8.04
CA THR A 29 6.68 -2.53 -7.61
C THR A 29 5.89 -1.40 -6.96
N VAL A 30 4.64 -1.22 -7.40
CA VAL A 30 3.70 -0.23 -6.87
C VAL A 30 2.33 -0.87 -6.67
N ILE A 31 1.75 -0.68 -5.50
CA ILE A 31 0.37 -1.06 -5.18
C ILE A 31 -0.38 0.23 -4.84
N ALA A 32 -1.34 0.60 -5.69
CA ALA A 32 -2.26 1.70 -5.44
C ALA A 32 -3.55 1.15 -4.82
N ILE A 33 -4.05 1.81 -3.77
CA ILE A 33 -5.28 1.45 -3.10
C ILE A 33 -6.13 2.71 -2.93
N SER A 34 -7.28 2.76 -3.60
CA SER A 34 -8.21 3.88 -3.54
C SER A 34 -9.45 3.58 -2.68
N GLU A 35 -10.14 4.63 -2.25
CA GLU A 35 -11.35 4.55 -1.40
C GLU A 35 -11.10 3.82 -0.08
N THR A 36 -9.99 4.16 0.59
CA THR A 36 -9.56 3.45 1.80
C THR A 36 -10.39 3.77 3.04
N TRP A 37 -11.02 4.96 3.07
CA TRP A 37 -11.87 5.45 4.17
C TRP A 37 -11.16 5.46 5.54
N LEU A 38 -9.83 5.64 5.54
CA LEU A 38 -9.00 5.64 6.75
C LEU A 38 -8.93 7.00 7.43
N GLN A 39 -9.21 7.05 8.73
CA GLN A 39 -8.95 8.24 9.54
C GLN A 39 -7.44 8.36 9.84
N GLU A 40 -6.94 9.61 9.92
CA GLU A 40 -5.60 9.89 10.42
C GLU A 40 -5.42 9.26 11.81
N GLY A 41 -4.39 8.44 11.98
CA GLY A 41 -4.11 7.70 13.23
C GLY A 41 -4.31 6.18 13.16
N ARG A 42 -5.05 5.65 12.17
CA ARG A 42 -5.16 4.18 11.97
C ARG A 42 -4.22 3.63 10.89
N ILE A 43 -3.48 4.50 10.21
CA ILE A 43 -2.67 4.16 9.03
C ILE A 43 -1.54 3.20 9.39
N SER A 44 -0.94 3.34 10.58
CA SER A 44 0.12 2.46 11.08
C SER A 44 -0.30 0.99 11.19
N MET A 45 -1.61 0.69 11.22
CA MET A 45 -2.13 -0.68 11.28
C MET A 45 -2.05 -1.43 9.95
N PHE A 46 -1.77 -0.76 8.84
CA PHE A 46 -1.90 -1.31 7.47
C PHE A 46 -0.56 -1.53 6.76
N GLN A 47 0.50 -1.90 7.48
CA GLN A 47 1.82 -2.09 6.87
C GLN A 47 1.91 -3.36 6.01
N ILE A 48 2.60 -3.25 4.88
CA ILE A 48 2.99 -4.39 4.04
C ILE A 48 4.52 -4.47 4.06
N GLU A 49 5.04 -5.63 4.47
CA GLU A 49 6.48 -5.86 4.54
C GLU A 49 7.16 -5.61 3.18
N GLY A 50 8.26 -4.85 3.19
CA GLY A 50 9.01 -4.51 1.98
C GLY A 50 8.40 -3.40 1.13
N TYR A 51 7.36 -2.71 1.61
CA TYR A 51 6.79 -1.53 0.95
C TYR A 51 6.78 -0.32 1.89
N ASN A 52 7.14 0.83 1.34
CA ASN A 52 6.91 2.13 1.96
C ASN A 52 5.50 2.61 1.60
N MET A 53 4.72 3.01 2.60
CA MET A 53 3.37 3.52 2.44
C MET A 53 3.36 5.04 2.39
N PHE A 54 2.69 5.59 1.37
CA PHE A 54 2.37 7.00 1.22
C PHE A 54 0.86 7.15 1.11
N PHE A 55 0.30 8.21 1.67
CA PHE A 55 -1.14 8.44 1.66
C PHE A 55 -1.47 9.90 1.41
N THR A 56 -2.61 10.15 0.79
CA THR A 56 -3.14 11.50 0.59
C THR A 56 -4.66 11.51 0.73
N SER A 57 -5.16 12.55 1.39
CA SER A 57 -6.57 12.90 1.49
C SER A 57 -6.84 14.19 0.71
N ARG A 58 -8.09 14.41 0.31
CA ARG A 58 -8.53 15.73 -0.17
C ARG A 58 -8.90 16.56 1.05
N ASP A 59 -8.33 17.76 1.18
CA ASP A 59 -8.44 18.67 2.35
C ASP A 59 -9.87 19.07 2.74
N CYS A 60 -10.89 18.70 1.96
CA CYS A 60 -12.24 19.24 2.05
C CYS A 60 -13.31 18.26 2.55
N GLN A 61 -12.96 17.05 3.03
CA GLN A 61 -13.95 16.16 3.65
C GLN A 61 -13.44 15.47 4.92
N THR A 62 -14.29 15.44 5.94
CA THR A 62 -14.16 14.75 7.25
C THR A 62 -14.02 13.22 7.15
N VAL A 63 -13.98 12.68 5.92
CA VAL A 63 -13.95 11.24 5.62
C VAL A 63 -12.60 10.89 5.00
N GLY A 64 -12.06 9.78 5.50
CA GLY A 64 -10.65 9.40 5.47
C GLY A 64 -9.92 9.35 4.12
N VAL A 65 -8.61 9.08 4.20
CA VAL A 65 -7.64 8.96 3.09
C VAL A 65 -8.26 8.33 1.83
N TRP A 66 -8.07 9.00 0.68
CA TRP A 66 -8.69 8.59 -0.59
C TRP A 66 -7.79 7.68 -1.41
N LEU A 67 -6.47 7.81 -1.27
CA LEU A 67 -5.47 7.02 -1.98
C LEU A 67 -4.30 6.68 -1.04
N CYS A 68 -3.95 5.40 -1.02
CA CYS A 68 -2.75 4.85 -0.42
C CYS A 68 -1.88 4.26 -1.53
N ILE A 69 -0.61 4.66 -1.58
CA ILE A 69 0.38 4.16 -2.54
C ILE A 69 1.47 3.46 -1.74
N LEU A 70 1.70 2.20 -2.08
CA LEU A 70 2.74 1.37 -1.50
C LEU A 70 3.82 1.17 -2.57
N ILE A 71 5.03 1.63 -2.27
CA ILE A 71 6.18 1.52 -3.17
C ILE A 71 7.14 0.51 -2.59
N LYS A 72 7.49 -0.51 -3.37
CA LYS A 72 8.42 -1.55 -2.94
C LYS A 72 9.79 -0.92 -2.65
N THR A 73 10.32 -1.20 -1.46
CA THR A 73 11.68 -0.80 -1.11
C THR A 73 12.65 -1.78 -1.77
N SER A 74 13.41 -1.31 -2.75
CA SER A 74 14.56 -2.05 -3.25
C SER A 74 15.67 -1.97 -2.20
N LYS A 75 16.06 -3.10 -1.61
CA LYS A 75 17.34 -3.15 -0.90
C LYS A 75 18.42 -2.91 -1.93
N VAL A 76 19.22 -1.86 -1.74
CA VAL A 76 20.49 -1.74 -2.44
C VAL A 76 21.37 -2.86 -1.90
N ASP A 77 21.70 -3.82 -2.75
CA ASP A 77 22.61 -4.89 -2.38
C ASP A 77 24.04 -4.34 -2.46
N TRP A 78 24.52 -3.81 -1.34
CA TRP A 78 25.84 -3.21 -1.23
C TRP A 78 26.97 -4.18 -1.60
N TRP A 79 26.73 -5.49 -1.53
CA TRP A 79 27.69 -6.52 -1.92
C TRP A 79 28.00 -6.52 -3.41
N VAL A 80 27.04 -6.12 -4.26
CA VAL A 80 27.20 -6.06 -5.73
C VAL A 80 28.00 -4.82 -6.17
N ILE A 81 28.08 -3.79 -5.33
CA ILE A 81 28.79 -2.53 -5.66
C ILE A 81 30.28 -2.61 -5.25
N LEU A 82 30.64 -3.55 -4.38
CA LEU A 82 31.98 -3.68 -3.80
C LEU A 82 32.82 -4.80 -4.42
N HIS A 83 32.33 -5.49 -5.45
CA HIS A 83 33.05 -6.50 -6.25
C HIS A 83 32.85 -6.24 -7.74
#